data_AF-A0A4Y2UW47-F1
#
_entry.id   AF-A0A4Y2UW47-F1
#
_cell.length_a   1.000
_cell.length_b   1.000
_cell.length_c   1.000
_cell.angle_alpha   90.00
_cell.angle_beta   90.00
_cell.angle_gamma   90.00
#
_symmetry.space_group_name_H-M   'P 1'
#
loop_
_entity.id
_entity.type
_entity.pdbx_description
1 polymer ?
#
loop_
_entity_poly.entity_id
_entity_poly.type
_entity_poly.pdbx_seq_one_letter_code
_entity_poly.pdbx_strand_id
1 'polypeptide(L)'
;MKGNASLFYISTLFSLYKQSTRNLPAMCLGLQTLFGLCQVYGKNGLFTFKLLFKPVVVFFKPETVEAVLSSPEHIEKSWEYRLLRPWIGTGLIT
;
A
#
# COMPACT_ATOMS: atom_id res chain seq x y z
N MET A 1 16.52 19.51 1.02
CA MET A 1 16.29 18.11 0.57
C MET A 1 14.86 17.79 0.07
N LYS A 2 13.95 18.76 -0.09
CA LYS A 2 12.56 18.54 -0.59
C LYS A 2 12.41 18.54 -2.13
N GLY A 3 13.39 19.07 -2.87
CA GLY A 3 13.29 19.29 -4.33
C GLY A 3 13.19 18.01 -5.18
N ASN A 4 14.00 16.99 -4.89
CA ASN A 4 14.07 15.79 -5.73
C ASN A 4 12.86 14.85 -5.55
N ALA A 5 12.26 14.84 -4.36
CA ALA A 5 11.09 14.01 -4.06
C ALA A 5 9.84 14.49 -4.82
N SER A 6 9.69 15.80 -4.99
CA SER A 6 8.60 16.38 -5.77
C SER A 6 8.70 16.06 -7.26
N LEU A 7 9.92 16.09 -7.81
CA LEU A 7 10.16 15.72 -9.22
C LEU A 7 9.93 14.23 -9.47
N PHE A 8 10.33 13.35 -8.54
CA PHE A 8 10.02 11.92 -8.61
C PHE A 8 8.51 11.65 -8.50
N TYR A 9 7.79 12.39 -7.67
CA TYR A 9 6.33 12.26 -7.55
C TYR A 9 5.63 12.63 -8.87
N ILE A 10 6.02 13.75 -9.48
CA ILE A 10 5.47 14.21 -10.76
C ILE A 10 5.82 13.24 -11.89
N SER A 11 7.04 12.69 -11.95
CA SER A 11 7.41 11.69 -12.96
C SER A 11 6.66 10.37 -12.79
N THR A 12 6.40 9.95 -11.56
CA THR A 12 5.63 8.74 -11.25
C THR A 12 4.15 8.94 -11.62
N LEU A 13 3.56 10.09 -11.28
CA LEU A 13 2.20 10.47 -11.71
C LEU A 13 2.07 10.56 -13.22
N PHE A 14 3.06 11.17 -13.89
CA PHE A 14 3.07 11.28 -15.35
C PHE A 14 3.22 9.91 -16.01
N SER A 15 4.01 9.01 -15.42
CA SER A 15 4.14 7.62 -15.86
C SER A 15 2.83 6.85 -15.67
N LEU A 16 2.15 7.00 -14.53
CA LEU A 16 0.83 6.40 -14.27
C LEU A 16 -0.23 6.93 -15.23
N TYR A 17 -0.24 8.24 -15.50
CA TYR A 17 -1.15 8.87 -16.46
C TYR A 17 -0.90 8.35 -17.89
N LYS A 18 0.37 8.28 -18.30
CA LYS A 18 0.79 7.76 -19.61
C LYS A 18 0.58 6.24 -19.74
N GLN A 19 0.63 5.48 -18.64
CA GLN A 19 0.40 4.04 -18.60
C GLN A 19 -1.10 3.69 -18.61
N SER A 20 -1.95 4.54 -18.01
CA SER A 20 -3.42 4.36 -17.95
C SER A 20 -4.11 4.40 -19.33
N THR A 21 -3.41 4.81 -20.39
CA THR A 21 -3.91 4.84 -21.78
C THR A 21 -3.55 3.60 -22.60
N ARG A 22 -2.79 2.64 -22.05
CA ARG A 22 -2.66 1.28 -22.60
C ARG A 22 -3.58 0.35 -21.82
N ASN A 23 -4.36 -0.48 -22.51
CA ASN A 23 -5.24 -1.52 -21.96
C ASN A 23 -4.53 -2.42 -20.93
N LEU A 24 -4.44 -1.98 -19.68
CA LEU A 24 -3.73 -2.69 -18.60
C LEU A 24 -4.76 -3.07 -17.52
N PRO A 25 -4.76 -4.32 -17.03
CA PRO A 25 -5.67 -4.73 -15.98
C PRO A 25 -5.48 -3.86 -14.73
N ALA A 26 -6.59 -3.45 -14.13
CA ALA A 26 -6.62 -2.51 -13.00
C ALA A 26 -5.69 -2.91 -11.83
N MET A 27 -5.44 -4.20 -11.64
CA MET A 27 -4.54 -4.75 -10.63
C MET A 27 -3.08 -4.31 -10.83
N CYS A 28 -2.60 -4.26 -12.08
CA CYS A 28 -1.22 -3.81 -12.38
C CYS A 28 -1.03 -2.32 -12.09
N LEU A 29 -2.05 -1.49 -12.36
CA LEU A 29 -2.05 -0.08 -12.00
C LEU A 29 -1.99 0.11 -10.49
N GLY A 30 -2.76 -0.67 -9.74
CA GLY A 30 -2.73 -0.67 -8.27
C GLY A 30 -1.34 -1.01 -7.73
N LEU A 31 -0.73 -2.09 -8.22
CA LEU A 31 0.60 -2.53 -7.80
C LEU A 31 1.68 -1.47 -8.12
N GLN A 32 1.68 -0.92 -9.34
CA GLN A 32 2.61 0.14 -9.72
C GLN A 32 2.49 1.39 -8.85
N THR A 33 1.25 1.75 -8.49
CA THR A 33 0.98 2.90 -7.61
C THR A 33 1.51 2.66 -6.20
N LEU A 34 1.33 1.45 -5.65
CA LEU A 34 1.86 1.07 -4.35
C LEU A 34 3.39 1.10 -4.33
N PHE A 35 4.05 0.52 -5.34
CA PHE A 35 5.52 0.56 -5.44
C PHE A 35 6.05 1.99 -5.54
N GLY A 36 5.40 2.86 -6.33
CA GLY A 36 5.76 4.27 -6.42
C GLY A 36 5.65 5.01 -5.09
N LEU A 37 4.58 4.76 -4.33
CA LEU A 37 4.40 5.34 -3.00
C LEU A 37 5.46 4.84 -2.01
N CYS A 38 5.76 3.54 -2.01
CA CYS A 38 6.83 2.97 -1.19
C CYS A 38 8.19 3.62 -1.49
N GLN A 39 8.50 3.89 -2.76
CA GLN A 39 9.74 4.53 -3.16
C GLN A 39 9.81 6.01 -2.71
N VAL A 40 8.69 6.74 -2.78
CA VAL A 40 8.61 8.15 -2.35
C VAL A 40 8.74 8.29 -0.84
N TYR A 41 8.06 7.43 -0.07
CA TYR A 41 8.09 7.44 1.39
C TYR A 41 9.22 6.58 1.98
N GLY A 42 10.04 5.97 1.13
CA GLY A 42 11.08 4.99 1.48
C GLY A 42 12.00 5.40 2.62
N LYS A 43 12.27 6.70 2.75
CA LYS A 43 13.14 7.26 3.79
C LYS A 43 12.54 7.09 5.20
N ASN A 44 11.23 7.24 5.34
CA ASN A 44 10.54 7.23 6.64
C ASN A 44 10.12 5.82 7.08
N GLY A 45 10.15 4.81 6.20
CA GLY A 45 9.84 3.41 6.53
C GLY A 45 8.36 3.08 6.75
N LEU A 46 7.53 4.10 6.81
CA LEU A 46 6.09 4.03 7.04
C LEU A 46 5.39 5.22 6.38
N PHE A 47 4.15 5.01 5.95
CA PHE A 47 3.26 6.08 5.54
C PHE A 47 1.83 5.79 6.00
N THR A 48 1.09 6.86 6.28
CA THR A 48 -0.31 6.78 6.73
C THR A 48 -1.21 7.45 5.71
N PHE A 49 -2.35 6.83 5.43
CA PHE A 49 -3.40 7.43 4.62
C PHE A 49 -4.77 7.07 5.19
N LYS A 50 -5.79 7.86 4.86
CA LYS A 50 -7.17 7.56 5.24
C LYS A 50 -7.80 6.75 4.13
N LEU A 51 -8.15 5.49 4.40
CA LEU A 51 -8.93 4.66 3.47
C LEU A 51 -10.39 4.71 3.88
N LEU A 52 -11.22 5.32 3.03
CA LEU A 52 -12.63 5.66 3.30
C LEU A 52 -12.80 6.53 4.55
N PHE A 53 -12.83 5.92 5.74
CA PHE A 53 -13.04 6.57 7.04
C PHE A 53 -12.12 6.02 8.15
N LYS A 54 -11.22 5.10 7.82
CA LYS A 54 -10.28 4.50 8.78
C LYS A 54 -8.86 4.93 8.45
N PRO A 55 -8.05 5.29 9.46
CA PRO A 55 -6.62 5.49 9.25
C PRO A 55 -5.99 4.14 8.93
N VAL A 56 -5.26 4.08 7.81
CA VAL A 56 -4.47 2.92 7.41
C VAL A 56 -3.00 3.32 7.47
N VAL A 57 -2.21 2.47 8.11
CA VAL A 57 -0.76 2.62 8.20
C VAL A 57 -0.13 1.50 7.39
N VAL A 58 0.76 1.87 6.46
CA VAL A 58 1.49 0.90 5.65
C VAL A 58 2.94 0.89 6.08
N PHE A 59 3.40 -0.30 6.46
CA PHE A 59 4.77 -0.62 6.78
C PHE A 59 5.40 -1.35 5.59
N PHE A 60 6.58 -0.93 5.17
CA PHE A 60 7.28 -1.54 4.04
C PHE A 60 8.76 -1.83 4.32
N LYS A 61 9.33 -1.29 5.39
CA LYS A 61 10.66 -1.65 5.86
C LYS A 61 10.61 -2.95 6.67
N PRO A 62 11.55 -3.88 6.44
CA PRO A 62 11.53 -5.19 7.07
C PRO A 62 11.59 -5.08 8.60
N GLU A 63 12.40 -4.17 9.14
CA GLU A 63 12.59 -4.02 10.59
C GLU A 63 11.30 -3.56 11.30
N THR A 64 10.52 -2.72 10.63
CA THR A 64 9.24 -2.23 11.18
C THR A 64 8.12 -3.27 11.03
N VAL A 65 8.13 -4.01 9.92
CA VAL A 65 7.18 -5.11 9.69
C VAL A 65 7.38 -6.22 10.71
N GLU A 66 8.63 -6.60 10.99
CA GLU A 66 8.94 -7.63 11.99
C GLU A 66 8.44 -7.23 13.39
N ALA A 67 8.73 -6.00 13.83
CA ALA A 67 8.25 -5.50 15.12
C ALA A 67 6.72 -5.54 15.27
N VAL A 68 5.99 -5.23 14.19
CA VAL A 68 4.51 -5.30 14.19
C VAL A 68 4.00 -6.73 14.16
N LEU A 69 4.61 -7.62 13.35
CA LEU A 69 4.23 -9.02 13.24
C LEU A 69 4.65 -9.89 14.43
N SER A 70 5.65 -9.46 15.21
CA SER A 70 6.05 -10.14 16.45
C SER A 70 5.14 -9.79 17.64
N SER A 71 4.32 -8.74 17.53
CA SER A 71 3.44 -8.28 18.61
C SER A 71 2.06 -8.95 18.54
N PRO A 72 1.71 -9.89 19.44
CA PRO A 72 0.42 -10.57 19.41
C PRO A 72 -0.78 -9.65 19.70
N GLU A 73 -0.60 -8.50 20.37
CA GLU A 73 -1.69 -7.54 20.66
C GLU A 73 -2.22 -6.81 19.41
N HIS A 74 -1.46 -6.74 18.32
CA HIS A 74 -1.81 -5.92 17.14
C HIS A 74 -2.23 -6.74 15.91
N ILE A 75 -2.26 -8.08 16.01
CA ILE A 75 -2.57 -9.00 14.90
C ILE A 75 -4.04 -9.46 14.96
N GLU A 76 -4.93 -8.58 15.42
CA GLU A 76 -6.35 -8.84 15.29
C GLU A 76 -6.75 -8.74 13.81
N LYS A 77 -7.51 -9.74 13.32
CA LYS A 77 -8.01 -9.75 11.94
C LYS A 77 -8.88 -8.52 11.73
N SER A 78 -8.39 -7.61 10.91
CA SER A 78 -9.04 -6.35 10.61
C SER A 78 -10.26 -6.54 9.70
N TRP A 79 -11.17 -5.56 9.69
CA TRP A 79 -12.50 -5.66 9.08
C TRP A 79 -12.47 -6.01 7.58
N GLU A 80 -11.38 -5.69 6.89
CA GLU A 80 -11.10 -6.04 5.49
C GLU A 80 -11.19 -7.56 5.24
N TYR A 81 -10.88 -8.39 6.22
CA TYR A 81 -11.07 -9.84 6.10
C TYR A 81 -12.54 -10.22 5.91
N ARG A 82 -13.49 -9.42 6.41
CA ARG A 82 -14.93 -9.63 6.15
C ARG A 82 -15.30 -9.32 4.70
N LEU A 83 -14.59 -8.43 4.03
CA LEU A 83 -14.80 -8.15 2.60
C LEU A 83 -14.25 -9.26 1.69
N LEU A 84 -13.22 -9.98 2.16
CA LEU A 84 -12.63 -11.12 1.45
C LEU A 84 -13.42 -12.42 1.63
N ARG A 85 -14.24 -12.53 2.70
CA ARG A 85 -15.10 -13.72 2.97
C ARG A 85 -15.98 -14.14 1.80
N PRO A 86 -16.67 -13.25 1.06
CA PRO A 86 -17.49 -13.64 -0.09
C PRO A 86 -16.68 -14.15 -1.29
N TRP A 87 -15.40 -13.76 -1.40
CA TRP A 87 -14.55 -14.04 -2.57
C TRP A 87 -13.70 -15.29 -2.37
N ILE A 88 -13.20 -15.55 -1.15
CA ILE A 88 -12.31 -16.68 -0.82
C ILE A 88 -13.04 -17.77 0.01
N GLY A 89 -14.24 -17.48 0.50
CA GLY A 89 -14.99 -18.37 1.40
C GLY A 89 -14.42 -18.38 2.82
N THR A 90 -14.76 -19.42 3.59
CA THR A 90 -14.21 -19.68 4.94
C THR A 90 -12.90 -20.47 4.86
N GLY A 91 -11.94 -19.99 4.07
CA GLY A 91 -10.61 -20.60 3.98
C GLY A 91 -9.77 -20.36 5.23
N LEU A 92 -8.57 -20.97 5.29
CA LEU A 92 -7.61 -20.92 6.41
C LEU A 92 -7.26 -19.50 6.92
N ILE A 93 -7.57 -18.48 6.11
CA ILE A 93 -7.26 -17.06 6.32
C ILE A 93 -8.38 -16.33 7.08
N THR A 94 -9.56 -16.94 7.28
CA THR A 94 -10.72 -16.39 8.04
C THR A 94 -10.92 -17.05 9.37
#